data_AF-A0A1W2AQI1-F1
#
_entry.id   AF-A0A1W2AQI1-F1
#
_cell.length_a   1.000
_cell.length_b   1.000
_cell.length_c   1.000
_cell.angle_alpha   90.00
_cell.angle_beta   90.00
_cell.angle_gamma   90.00
#
_symmetry.space_group_name_H-M   'P 1'
#
loop_
_entity.id
_entity.type
_entity.pdbx_description
1 polymer ?
#
loop_
_entity_poly.entity_id
_entity_poly.type
_entity_poly.pdbx_seq_one_letter_code
_entity_poly.pdbx_strand_id
1 'polypeptide(L)'
;MAKNNLSYFRRIVFSSLFLLFTTLTSANIFAQTAASEEDAEKYIENIYLFLTSEIALQRGEVAAAYQTLLNLARSTKDPRIAQRAMEIALQAKSPKSSLDAAKLWDELTPPTDNTSKEVYITLLLINQLWSDAVEPTVKFLRYESTKKRDEFLKQVLPLFNKADDQDEALLAFSKIVGDLKPLSKDKEVLFLYALGQEKAGNFEKMEAALQSILKENPNDANALNALGYSYADRNIRLTDALYLINKANQINPNNPFILDSLGWVNYRLGNNELALQYLQDSFNQLNEAEVGAHLGEVLFKSGKELEADLVWRKAESINANNSTLKETLRRLRPTWLKPVVFDSTKARKWDGRFSVKINDAKSQDGGSGAFTLNRVDLVDDLEIRSPIGTSIAKIRIKPGSASLEQNGKVVNAIDADQLMAQTLGLPIPARGLTEWLSGFPRAGSQSTLKRNTVGQVEEIVQDSWTLKYTWSNDNKIQKLHMNRSDRGKEIDIRLIFDLIND
;
A
#
# COMPACT_ATOMS: atom_id res chain seq x y z
N MET A 1 -9.49 -8.93 -7.96
CA MET A 1 -9.54 -8.74 -6.49
C MET A 1 -10.65 -7.80 -5.99
N ALA A 2 -11.13 -6.81 -6.75
CA ALA A 2 -12.15 -5.85 -6.29
C ALA A 2 -13.56 -6.42 -5.93
N LYS A 3 -13.95 -7.59 -6.42
CA LYS A 3 -15.29 -8.18 -6.14
C LYS A 3 -15.43 -8.76 -4.72
N ASN A 4 -14.36 -9.23 -4.11
CA ASN A 4 -14.41 -9.86 -2.78
C ASN A 4 -14.34 -8.84 -1.62
N ASN A 5 -13.72 -7.67 -1.83
CA ASN A 5 -13.71 -6.60 -0.83
C ASN A 5 -15.07 -5.88 -0.76
N LEU A 6 -15.83 -5.82 -1.86
CA LEU A 6 -17.19 -5.26 -1.86
C LEU A 6 -18.20 -6.10 -1.07
N SER A 7 -18.08 -7.43 -1.04
CA SER A 7 -19.00 -8.27 -0.25
C SER A 7 -18.74 -8.15 1.25
N TYR A 8 -17.47 -7.92 1.63
CA TYR A 8 -17.05 -7.61 3.00
C TYR A 8 -17.44 -6.19 3.41
N PHE A 9 -17.27 -5.20 2.52
CA PHE A 9 -17.81 -3.85 2.67
C PHE A 9 -19.32 -3.90 2.90
N ARG A 10 -20.06 -4.69 2.09
CA ARG A 10 -21.49 -4.92 2.33
C ARG A 10 -21.74 -5.55 3.70
N ARG A 11 -20.98 -6.52 4.20
CA ARG A 11 -21.25 -7.07 5.55
C ARG A 11 -20.99 -6.09 6.68
N ILE A 12 -19.86 -5.40 6.66
CA ILE A 12 -19.43 -4.44 7.71
C ILE A 12 -20.31 -3.18 7.69
N VAL A 13 -20.60 -2.66 6.50
CA VAL A 13 -21.46 -1.50 6.32
C VAL A 13 -22.92 -1.90 6.55
N PHE A 14 -23.41 -3.07 6.11
CA PHE A 14 -24.83 -3.45 6.29
C PHE A 14 -25.21 -3.76 7.75
N SER A 15 -24.28 -4.17 8.62
CA SER A 15 -24.64 -4.31 10.05
C SER A 15 -24.83 -2.95 10.73
N SER A 16 -24.25 -1.89 10.17
CA SER A 16 -24.36 -0.51 10.65
C SER A 16 -25.37 0.34 9.86
N LEU A 17 -25.72 -0.08 8.62
CA LEU A 17 -26.63 0.65 7.72
C LEU A 17 -28.07 0.13 7.71
N PHE A 18 -28.41 -0.94 8.45
CA PHE A 18 -29.79 -1.42 8.50
C PHE A 18 -30.64 -0.65 9.51
N LEU A 19 -30.76 0.66 9.29
CA LEU A 19 -31.80 1.52 9.86
C LEU A 19 -31.95 2.80 9.02
N LEU A 20 -32.06 2.68 7.69
CA LEU A 20 -32.44 3.80 6.82
C LEU A 20 -33.32 3.32 5.68
N PHE A 21 -34.44 2.71 6.05
CA PHE A 21 -35.65 2.72 5.23
C PHE A 21 -36.55 3.85 5.75
N THR A 22 -36.33 5.08 5.30
CA THR A 22 -37.39 6.08 5.17
C THR A 22 -37.06 7.01 4.00
N THR A 23 -37.72 6.77 2.87
CA THR A 23 -37.82 7.68 1.72
C THR A 23 -38.74 8.88 2.01
N LEU A 24 -38.86 9.34 3.27
CA LEU A 24 -39.88 10.32 3.68
C LEU A 24 -39.47 11.21 4.87
N THR A 25 -38.18 11.51 5.04
CA THR A 25 -37.68 12.53 5.99
C THR A 25 -36.82 13.61 5.35
N SER A 26 -36.89 13.78 4.02
CA SER A 26 -36.23 14.88 3.30
C SER A 26 -36.84 16.27 3.61
N ALA A 27 -37.97 16.34 4.31
CA ALA A 27 -38.65 17.60 4.62
C ALA A 27 -38.27 18.23 5.98
N ASN A 28 -37.61 17.51 6.89
CA ASN A 28 -37.31 18.02 8.24
C ASN A 28 -35.83 18.32 8.50
N ILE A 29 -35.02 18.39 7.45
CA ILE A 29 -33.57 18.65 7.58
C ILE A 29 -33.29 20.15 7.84
N PHE A 30 -34.23 21.09 7.61
CA PHE A 30 -33.92 22.52 7.62
C PHE A 30 -35.00 23.41 8.25
N ALA A 31 -35.29 23.24 9.53
CA ALA A 31 -36.13 24.20 10.28
C ALA A 31 -35.26 25.07 11.20
N GLN A 32 -34.73 26.17 10.67
CA GLN A 32 -34.23 27.28 11.48
C GLN A 32 -34.77 28.57 10.86
N THR A 33 -35.51 29.35 11.65
CA THR A 33 -36.13 30.61 11.23
C THR A 33 -35.05 31.61 10.81
N ALA A 34 -35.05 32.04 9.54
CA ALA A 34 -34.14 33.06 9.03
C ALA A 34 -34.31 34.38 9.82
N ALA A 35 -33.21 34.92 10.33
CA ALA A 35 -33.22 36.11 11.19
C ALA A 35 -33.14 37.44 10.41
N SER A 36 -32.86 37.39 9.10
CA SER A 36 -32.81 38.54 8.18
C SER A 36 -33.16 38.14 6.73
N GLU A 37 -33.45 39.12 5.87
CA GLU A 37 -33.75 38.92 4.44
C GLU A 37 -32.54 38.37 3.66
N GLU A 38 -31.32 38.80 4.02
CA GLU A 38 -30.05 38.29 3.48
C GLU A 38 -29.80 36.81 3.86
N ASP A 39 -30.17 36.41 5.08
CA ASP A 39 -30.12 35.00 5.51
C ASP A 39 -31.14 34.14 4.73
N ALA A 40 -32.29 34.71 4.38
CA ALA A 40 -33.32 34.02 3.60
C ALA A 40 -32.90 33.81 2.14
N GLU A 41 -32.27 34.80 1.50
CA GLU A 41 -31.72 34.66 0.15
C GLU A 41 -30.62 33.60 0.07
N LYS A 42 -29.65 33.66 1.01
CA LYS A 42 -28.57 32.67 1.10
C LYS A 42 -29.10 31.27 1.39
N TYR A 43 -30.16 31.17 2.20
CA TYR A 43 -30.84 29.90 2.46
C TYR A 43 -31.47 29.31 1.19
N ILE A 44 -32.17 30.13 0.39
CA ILE A 44 -32.76 29.71 -0.89
C ILE A 44 -31.66 29.29 -1.88
N GLU A 45 -30.57 30.04 -1.96
CA GLU A 45 -29.41 29.71 -2.81
C GLU A 45 -28.81 28.34 -2.45
N ASN A 46 -28.62 28.07 -1.15
CA ASN A 46 -28.11 26.77 -0.68
C ASN A 46 -29.03 25.60 -1.06
N ILE A 47 -30.34 25.77 -0.94
CA ILE A 47 -31.32 24.76 -1.38
C ILE A 47 -31.23 24.56 -2.90
N TYR A 48 -31.14 25.65 -3.66
CA TYR A 48 -31.02 25.60 -5.12
C TYR A 48 -29.74 24.84 -5.53
N LEU A 49 -28.59 25.12 -4.91
CA LEU A 49 -27.33 24.42 -5.15
C LEU A 49 -27.42 22.93 -4.80
N PHE A 50 -28.08 22.58 -3.70
CA PHE A 50 -28.31 21.18 -3.34
C PHE A 50 -29.18 20.47 -4.39
N LEU A 51 -30.33 21.02 -4.74
CA LEU A 51 -31.24 20.41 -5.72
C LEU A 51 -30.62 20.30 -7.12
N THR A 52 -29.91 21.32 -7.57
CA THR A 52 -29.20 21.29 -8.85
C THR A 52 -28.09 20.24 -8.86
N SER A 53 -27.41 20.00 -7.73
CA SER A 53 -26.44 18.91 -7.61
C SER A 53 -27.08 17.53 -7.72
N GLU A 54 -28.27 17.32 -7.15
CA GLU A 54 -29.02 16.06 -7.27
C GLU A 54 -29.52 15.83 -8.71
N ILE A 55 -29.97 16.89 -9.40
CA ILE A 55 -30.34 16.83 -10.82
C ILE A 55 -29.10 16.53 -11.69
N ALA A 56 -27.95 17.14 -11.39
CA ALA A 56 -26.69 16.82 -12.05
C ALA A 56 -26.31 15.34 -11.86
N LEU A 57 -26.48 14.80 -10.66
CA LEU A 57 -26.25 13.38 -10.39
C LEU A 57 -27.17 12.47 -11.22
N GLN A 58 -28.47 12.79 -11.33
CA GLN A 58 -29.42 12.05 -12.16
C GLN A 58 -29.05 12.07 -13.65
N ARG A 59 -28.41 13.14 -14.11
CA ARG A 59 -27.91 13.28 -15.49
C ARG A 59 -26.54 12.60 -15.71
N GLY A 60 -25.97 11.98 -14.68
CA GLY A 60 -24.66 11.34 -14.73
C GLY A 60 -23.47 12.31 -14.58
N GLU A 61 -23.71 13.58 -14.24
CA GLU A 61 -22.68 14.60 -14.00
C GLU A 61 -22.09 14.49 -12.59
N VAL A 62 -21.62 13.28 -12.23
CA VAL A 62 -21.22 12.90 -10.87
C VAL A 62 -20.15 13.81 -10.27
N ALA A 63 -19.14 14.19 -11.06
CA ALA A 63 -18.04 15.04 -10.60
C ALA A 63 -18.50 16.46 -10.27
N ALA A 64 -19.39 17.03 -11.09
CA ALA A 64 -19.94 18.37 -10.86
C ALA A 64 -20.83 18.37 -9.60
N ALA A 65 -21.72 17.39 -9.48
CA ALA A 65 -22.58 17.22 -8.30
C ALA A 65 -21.76 17.12 -7.00
N TYR A 66 -20.72 16.27 -7.00
CA TYR A 66 -19.82 16.11 -5.86
C TYR A 66 -19.14 17.42 -5.46
N GLN A 67 -18.56 18.17 -6.41
CA GLN A 67 -17.86 19.41 -6.11
C GLN A 67 -18.79 20.48 -5.55
N THR A 68 -20.00 20.61 -6.11
CA THR A 68 -21.02 21.52 -5.59
C THR A 68 -21.37 21.17 -4.15
N LEU A 69 -21.65 19.90 -3.84
CA LEU A 69 -22.01 19.48 -2.49
C LEU A 69 -20.87 19.62 -1.49
N LEU A 70 -19.63 19.33 -1.89
CA LEU A 70 -18.47 19.50 -1.01
C LEU A 70 -18.25 20.97 -0.64
N ASN A 71 -18.38 21.88 -1.61
CA ASN A 71 -18.29 23.32 -1.37
C ASN A 71 -19.45 23.82 -0.50
N LEU A 72 -20.66 23.33 -0.77
CA LEU A 72 -21.84 23.65 0.01
C LEU A 72 -21.68 23.20 1.47
N ALA A 73 -21.18 21.98 1.72
CA ALA A 73 -20.91 21.50 3.08
C ALA A 73 -19.90 22.40 3.81
N ARG A 74 -18.88 22.89 3.13
CA ARG A 74 -17.88 23.80 3.72
C ARG A 74 -18.45 25.16 4.08
N SER A 75 -19.35 25.70 3.26
CA SER A 75 -19.95 27.03 3.47
C SER A 75 -21.07 27.00 4.51
N THR A 76 -21.91 25.96 4.51
CA THR A 76 -23.02 25.82 5.46
C THR A 76 -22.60 25.22 6.79
N LYS A 77 -21.45 24.53 6.82
CA LYS A 77 -20.99 23.72 7.97
C LYS A 77 -21.96 22.60 8.34
N ASP A 78 -22.81 22.17 7.41
CA ASP A 78 -23.77 21.08 7.64
C ASP A 78 -23.12 19.70 7.37
N PRO A 79 -22.95 18.84 8.40
CA PRO A 79 -22.33 17.53 8.24
C PRO A 79 -23.12 16.59 7.30
N ARG A 80 -24.44 16.76 7.18
CA ARG A 80 -25.29 15.90 6.34
C ARG A 80 -24.99 16.10 4.85
N ILE A 81 -24.60 17.32 4.46
CA ILE A 81 -24.19 17.63 3.09
C ILE A 81 -22.84 16.99 2.78
N ALA A 82 -21.90 17.00 3.74
CA ALA A 82 -20.62 16.31 3.61
C ALA A 82 -20.81 14.78 3.50
N GLN A 83 -21.69 14.20 4.31
CA GLN A 83 -22.08 12.80 4.20
C GLN A 83 -22.62 12.48 2.79
N ARG A 84 -23.52 13.30 2.24
CA ARG A 84 -24.06 13.10 0.89
C ARG A 84 -22.98 13.15 -0.18
N ALA A 85 -22.05 14.10 -0.08
CA ALA A 85 -20.89 14.18 -0.99
C ALA A 85 -20.03 12.91 -0.91
N MET A 86 -19.80 12.38 0.30
CA MET A 86 -19.08 11.11 0.50
C MET A 86 -19.79 9.94 -0.15
N GLU A 87 -21.11 9.79 0.04
CA GLU A 87 -21.91 8.72 -0.56
C GLU A 87 -21.83 8.75 -2.10
N ILE A 88 -21.92 9.93 -2.71
CA ILE A 88 -21.77 10.11 -4.15
C ILE A 88 -20.38 9.68 -4.60
N ALA A 89 -19.33 10.07 -3.89
CA ALA A 89 -17.97 9.67 -4.20
C ALA A 89 -17.73 8.15 -4.07
N LEU A 90 -18.37 7.49 -3.10
CA LEU A 90 -18.34 6.04 -2.95
C LEU A 90 -19.06 5.33 -4.10
N GLN A 91 -20.23 5.82 -4.50
CA GLN A 91 -20.98 5.31 -5.66
C GLN A 91 -20.17 5.48 -6.95
N ALA A 92 -19.47 6.61 -7.08
CA ALA A 92 -18.56 6.91 -8.17
C ALA A 92 -17.28 6.04 -8.16
N LYS A 93 -17.03 5.27 -7.09
CA LYS A 93 -15.79 4.53 -6.84
C LYS A 93 -14.57 5.44 -6.97
N SER A 94 -14.65 6.60 -6.33
CA SER A 94 -13.56 7.57 -6.20
C SER A 94 -13.02 7.57 -4.77
N PRO A 95 -12.02 6.71 -4.44
CA PRO A 95 -11.36 6.65 -3.14
C PRO A 95 -11.02 8.01 -2.53
N LYS A 96 -10.30 8.83 -3.28
CA LYS A 96 -9.83 10.14 -2.82
C LYS A 96 -11.01 11.07 -2.47
N SER A 97 -11.96 11.20 -3.40
CA SER A 97 -13.15 12.04 -3.17
C SER A 97 -13.98 11.56 -1.98
N SER A 98 -14.06 10.23 -1.77
CA SER A 98 -14.77 9.67 -0.63
C SER A 98 -14.07 9.97 0.70
N LEU A 99 -12.74 9.90 0.74
CA LEU A 99 -11.94 10.25 1.90
C LEU A 99 -12.00 11.74 2.22
N ASP A 100 -11.89 12.61 1.22
CA ASP A 100 -11.96 14.07 1.40
C ASP A 100 -13.31 14.49 2.00
N ALA A 101 -14.41 13.90 1.50
CA ALA A 101 -15.75 14.18 2.01
C ALA A 101 -16.02 13.53 3.37
N ALA A 102 -15.52 12.33 3.63
CA ALA A 102 -15.65 11.68 4.95
C ALA A 102 -14.87 12.42 6.03
N LYS A 103 -13.67 12.93 5.71
CA LYS A 103 -12.90 13.79 6.61
C LYS A 103 -13.66 15.07 6.94
N LEU A 104 -14.21 15.74 5.93
CA LEU A 104 -15.04 16.93 6.15
C LEU A 104 -16.28 16.59 6.99
N TRP A 105 -16.89 15.43 6.77
CA TRP A 105 -18.03 14.98 7.56
C TRP A 105 -17.65 14.80 9.03
N ASP A 106 -16.52 14.13 9.34
CA ASP A 106 -16.00 14.01 10.72
C ASP A 106 -15.70 15.38 11.34
N GLU A 107 -15.05 16.29 10.60
CA GLU A 107 -14.72 17.65 11.07
C GLU A 107 -15.95 18.52 11.41
N LEU A 108 -17.05 18.34 10.68
CA LEU A 108 -18.31 19.09 10.88
C LEU A 108 -19.24 18.43 11.90
N THR A 109 -19.03 17.16 12.23
CA THR A 109 -19.91 16.40 13.11
C THR A 109 -19.59 16.70 14.58
N PRO A 110 -20.60 16.88 15.46
CA PRO A 110 -20.35 17.06 16.88
C PRO A 110 -19.52 15.90 17.49
N PRO A 111 -18.58 16.17 18.42
CA PRO A 111 -17.71 15.13 18.98
C PRO A 111 -18.42 13.95 19.67
N THR A 112 -19.72 14.09 19.96
CA THR A 112 -20.57 13.05 20.54
C THR A 112 -21.03 11.99 19.54
N ASP A 113 -20.97 12.28 18.24
CA ASP A 113 -21.31 11.33 17.19
C ASP A 113 -20.03 10.71 16.63
N ASN A 114 -19.91 9.40 16.84
CA ASN A 114 -18.75 8.60 16.44
C ASN A 114 -18.94 7.95 15.07
N THR A 115 -20.12 8.02 14.46
CA THR A 115 -20.39 7.35 13.17
C THR A 115 -19.56 7.93 12.04
N SER A 116 -19.48 9.26 11.92
CA SER A 116 -18.67 9.92 10.90
C SER A 116 -17.19 9.54 11.02
N LYS A 117 -16.68 9.48 12.25
CA LYS A 117 -15.31 9.08 12.58
C LYS A 117 -15.02 7.62 12.23
N GLU A 118 -15.91 6.71 12.63
CA GLU A 118 -15.81 5.29 12.31
C GLU A 118 -15.79 5.06 10.79
N VAL A 119 -16.61 5.80 10.03
CA VAL A 119 -16.62 5.76 8.57
C VAL A 119 -15.32 6.29 7.98
N TYR A 120 -14.83 7.44 8.45
CA TYR A 120 -13.56 8.01 7.98
C TYR A 120 -12.39 7.06 8.21
N ILE A 121 -12.25 6.49 9.41
CA ILE A 121 -11.22 5.50 9.73
C ILE A 121 -11.35 4.27 8.83
N THR A 122 -12.57 3.74 8.67
CA THR A 122 -12.82 2.56 7.85
C THR A 122 -12.44 2.82 6.39
N LEU A 123 -12.69 4.02 5.87
CA LEU A 123 -12.26 4.40 4.53
C LEU A 123 -10.75 4.50 4.42
N LEU A 124 -10.04 5.03 5.42
CA LEU A 124 -8.57 5.02 5.41
C LEU A 124 -8.03 3.58 5.32
N LEU A 125 -8.55 2.68 6.16
CA LEU A 125 -8.12 1.28 6.20
C LEU A 125 -8.46 0.51 4.91
N ILE A 126 -9.65 0.70 4.34
CA ILE A 126 -10.04 0.05 3.07
C ILE A 126 -9.20 0.56 1.90
N ASN A 127 -8.82 1.84 1.92
CA ASN A 127 -7.92 2.42 0.93
C ASN A 127 -6.44 2.17 1.26
N GLN A 128 -6.15 1.34 2.27
CA GLN A 128 -4.80 0.92 2.67
C GLN A 128 -3.87 2.08 3.03
N LEU A 129 -4.44 3.18 3.55
CA LEU A 129 -3.71 4.32 4.08
C LEU A 129 -3.40 4.05 5.55
N TRP A 130 -2.57 3.04 5.80
CA TRP A 130 -2.33 2.48 7.14
C TRP A 130 -1.76 3.52 8.11
N SER A 131 -0.74 4.25 7.67
CA SER A 131 -0.10 5.30 8.47
C SER A 131 -1.07 6.43 8.84
N ASP A 132 -1.90 6.87 7.89
CA ASP A 132 -2.90 7.93 8.10
C ASP A 132 -4.05 7.48 9.01
N ALA A 133 -4.36 6.19 9.06
CA ALA A 133 -5.39 5.64 9.92
C ALA A 133 -5.01 5.62 11.41
N VAL A 134 -3.72 5.64 11.76
CA VAL A 134 -3.27 5.45 13.14
C VAL A 134 -3.79 6.52 14.08
N GLU A 135 -3.52 7.80 13.80
CA GLU A 135 -3.86 8.88 14.72
C GLU A 135 -5.38 9.02 14.92
N PRO A 136 -6.22 9.05 13.86
CA PRO A 136 -7.67 9.09 14.02
C PRO A 136 -8.20 7.89 14.81
N THR A 137 -7.68 6.68 14.55
CA THR A 137 -8.11 5.46 15.25
C THR A 137 -7.76 5.51 16.74
N VAL A 138 -6.53 5.89 17.09
CA VAL A 138 -6.12 5.99 18.50
C VAL A 138 -6.94 7.06 19.22
N LYS A 139 -7.16 8.23 18.60
CA LYS A 139 -7.99 9.29 19.20
C LYS A 139 -9.43 8.85 19.42
N PHE A 140 -10.01 8.16 18.44
CA PHE A 140 -11.35 7.60 18.53
C PHE A 140 -11.44 6.59 19.68
N LEU A 141 -10.59 5.56 19.65
CA LEU A 141 -10.67 4.43 20.57
C LEU A 141 -10.25 4.78 22.00
N ARG A 142 -9.40 5.80 22.22
CA ARG A 142 -8.90 6.17 23.55
C ARG A 142 -10.02 6.52 24.54
N TYR A 143 -11.11 7.10 24.07
CA TYR A 143 -12.25 7.52 24.91
C TYR A 143 -13.37 6.49 24.96
N GLU A 144 -13.21 5.36 24.26
CA GLU A 144 -14.22 4.31 24.18
C GLU A 144 -14.02 3.24 25.25
N SER A 145 -15.12 2.58 25.61
CA SER A 145 -15.07 1.44 26.54
C SER A 145 -14.18 0.32 25.99
N THR A 146 -13.55 -0.48 26.86
CA THR A 146 -12.73 -1.63 26.43
C THR A 146 -13.51 -2.57 25.51
N LYS A 147 -14.80 -2.79 25.78
CA LYS A 147 -15.67 -3.61 24.93
C LYS A 147 -15.79 -3.04 23.52
N LYS A 148 -16.09 -1.75 23.38
CA LYS A 148 -16.23 -1.10 22.07
C LYS A 148 -14.90 -1.03 21.31
N ARG A 149 -13.78 -0.83 22.02
CA ARG A 149 -12.43 -0.93 21.43
C ARG A 149 -12.17 -2.30 20.83
N ASP A 150 -12.43 -3.36 21.58
CA ASP A 150 -12.20 -4.72 21.12
C ASP A 150 -13.14 -5.10 19.96
N GLU A 151 -14.40 -4.68 20.01
CA GLU A 151 -15.36 -4.89 18.91
C GLU A 151 -14.90 -4.20 17.62
N PHE A 152 -14.46 -2.94 17.70
CA PHE A 152 -13.95 -2.21 16.54
C PHE A 152 -12.67 -2.84 15.99
N LEU A 153 -11.70 -3.19 16.85
CA LEU A 153 -10.44 -3.82 16.43
C LEU A 153 -10.69 -5.16 15.71
N LYS A 154 -11.64 -5.97 16.21
CA LYS A 154 -12.07 -7.22 15.55
C LYS A 154 -12.71 -6.98 14.19
N GLN A 155 -13.53 -5.94 14.08
CA GLN A 155 -14.20 -5.59 12.82
C GLN A 155 -13.20 -5.21 11.74
N VAL A 156 -12.13 -4.49 12.09
CA VAL A 156 -11.11 -4.04 11.12
C VAL A 156 -9.97 -5.05 10.91
N LEU A 157 -9.81 -6.03 11.79
CA LEU A 157 -8.74 -7.04 11.72
C LEU A 157 -8.60 -7.71 10.33
N PRO A 158 -9.69 -8.10 9.63
CA PRO A 158 -9.57 -8.71 8.31
C PRO A 158 -9.00 -7.78 7.24
N LEU A 159 -9.03 -6.47 7.44
CA LEU A 159 -8.43 -5.49 6.52
C LEU A 159 -6.91 -5.54 6.62
N PHE A 160 -6.36 -5.57 7.84
CA PHE A 160 -4.92 -5.69 8.09
C PHE A 160 -4.36 -7.00 7.55
N ASN A 161 -5.07 -8.13 7.77
CA ASN A 161 -4.64 -9.45 7.27
C ASN A 161 -4.63 -9.55 5.73
N LYS A 162 -5.30 -8.64 5.03
CA LYS A 162 -5.41 -8.62 3.55
C LYS A 162 -4.71 -7.41 2.94
N ALA A 163 -3.87 -6.72 3.70
CA ALA A 163 -3.10 -5.60 3.21
C ALA A 163 -2.16 -6.03 2.07
N ASP A 164 -2.06 -5.19 1.04
CA ASP A 164 -1.09 -5.37 -0.03
C ASP A 164 0.33 -5.17 0.52
N ASP A 165 0.52 -4.13 1.33
CA ASP A 165 1.70 -3.92 2.17
C ASP A 165 1.42 -4.39 3.60
N GLN A 166 1.70 -5.68 3.86
CA GLN A 166 1.50 -6.27 5.18
C GLN A 166 2.42 -5.66 6.25
N ASP A 167 3.63 -5.23 5.86
CA ASP A 167 4.60 -4.66 6.79
C ASP A 167 4.09 -3.32 7.34
N GLU A 168 3.63 -2.42 6.47
CA GLU A 168 3.05 -1.14 6.88
C GLU A 168 1.78 -1.34 7.72
N ALA A 169 0.91 -2.26 7.30
CA ALA A 169 -0.33 -2.56 8.01
C ALA A 169 -0.07 -3.09 9.43
N LEU A 170 0.88 -4.01 9.61
CA LEU A 170 1.27 -4.55 10.91
C LEU A 170 1.88 -3.48 11.82
N LEU A 171 2.74 -2.61 11.27
CA LEU A 171 3.31 -1.48 12.00
C LEU A 171 2.21 -0.52 12.48
N ALA A 172 1.27 -0.17 11.60
CA ALA A 172 0.13 0.69 11.96
C ALA A 172 -0.77 0.04 13.02
N PHE A 173 -1.12 -1.24 12.86
CA PHE A 173 -1.95 -1.98 13.82
C PHE A 173 -1.29 -2.04 15.20
N SER A 174 0.00 -2.37 15.26
CA SER A 174 0.73 -2.48 16.51
C SER A 174 0.84 -1.14 17.25
N LYS A 175 0.95 -0.02 16.51
CA LYS A 175 0.90 1.33 17.08
C LYS A 175 -0.49 1.67 17.61
N ILE A 176 -1.55 1.36 16.85
CA ILE A 176 -2.95 1.56 17.29
C ILE A 176 -3.19 0.82 18.61
N VAL A 177 -2.92 -0.48 18.66
CA VAL A 177 -3.21 -1.31 19.84
C VAL A 177 -2.25 -0.97 21.00
N GLY A 178 -0.98 -0.67 20.70
CA GLY A 178 0.03 -0.32 21.71
C GLY A 178 -0.28 0.94 22.49
N ASP A 179 -0.93 1.92 21.86
CA ASP A 179 -1.32 3.21 22.47
C ASP A 179 -2.65 3.14 23.24
N LEU A 180 -3.39 2.02 23.14
CA LEU A 180 -4.62 1.78 23.89
C LEU A 180 -4.30 1.05 25.20
N LYS A 181 -4.67 1.66 26.33
CA LYS A 181 -4.51 1.09 27.67
C LYS A 181 -5.85 0.88 28.37
N PRO A 182 -6.08 -0.26 29.06
CA PRO A 182 -5.27 -1.48 29.01
C PRO A 182 -5.25 -2.11 27.60
N LEU A 183 -4.24 -2.95 27.34
CA LEU A 183 -4.12 -3.71 26.09
C LEU A 183 -5.32 -4.66 25.95
N SER A 184 -5.74 -4.93 24.70
CA SER A 184 -6.77 -5.93 24.43
C SER A 184 -6.35 -7.29 24.98
N LYS A 185 -7.33 -8.06 25.49
CA LYS A 185 -7.14 -9.46 25.90
C LYS A 185 -7.59 -10.44 24.82
N ASP A 186 -8.13 -9.93 23.73
CA ASP A 186 -8.58 -10.76 22.63
C ASP A 186 -7.39 -11.43 21.92
N LYS A 187 -7.51 -12.73 21.66
CA LYS A 187 -6.42 -13.55 21.14
C LYS A 187 -5.98 -13.06 19.75
N GLU A 188 -6.92 -12.85 18.85
CA GLU A 188 -6.62 -12.47 17.46
C GLU A 188 -6.00 -11.06 17.40
N VAL A 189 -6.49 -10.12 18.21
CA VAL A 189 -5.90 -8.79 18.36
C VAL A 189 -4.49 -8.87 18.95
N LEU A 190 -4.29 -9.65 20.02
CA LEU A 190 -2.97 -9.83 20.63
C LEU A 190 -1.97 -10.48 19.67
N PHE A 191 -2.42 -11.44 18.88
CA PHE A 191 -1.56 -12.14 17.91
C PHE A 191 -1.08 -11.17 16.83
N LEU A 192 -1.99 -10.40 16.21
CA LEU A 192 -1.61 -9.43 15.19
C LEU A 192 -0.77 -8.28 15.77
N TYR A 193 -1.05 -7.87 17.00
CA TYR A 193 -0.21 -6.92 17.73
C TYR A 193 1.21 -7.47 17.92
N ALA A 194 1.37 -8.75 18.28
CA ALA A 194 2.67 -9.37 18.46
C ALA A 194 3.49 -9.38 17.15
N LEU A 195 2.88 -9.75 16.03
CA LEU A 195 3.53 -9.72 14.71
C LEU A 195 3.97 -8.30 14.32
N GLY A 196 3.14 -7.29 14.60
CA GLY A 196 3.54 -5.90 14.35
C GLY A 196 4.61 -5.37 15.31
N GLN A 197 4.66 -5.85 16.56
CA GLN A 197 5.76 -5.53 17.47
C GLN A 197 7.08 -6.18 17.04
N GLU A 198 7.05 -7.40 16.50
CA GLU A 198 8.22 -8.02 15.84
C GLU A 198 8.71 -7.17 14.68
N LYS A 199 7.79 -6.74 13.80
CA LYS A 199 8.13 -5.86 12.68
C LYS A 199 8.72 -4.53 13.12
N ALA A 200 8.26 -3.99 14.24
CA ALA A 200 8.79 -2.78 14.86
C ALA A 200 10.13 -3.00 15.60
N GLY A 201 10.63 -4.24 15.68
CA GLY A 201 11.84 -4.60 16.43
C GLY A 201 11.66 -4.62 17.96
N ASN A 202 10.43 -4.52 18.45
CA ASN A 202 10.11 -4.50 19.89
C ASN A 202 9.87 -5.94 20.40
N PHE A 203 10.92 -6.74 20.40
CA PHE A 203 10.81 -8.17 20.66
C PHE A 203 10.25 -8.51 22.04
N GLU A 204 10.54 -7.72 23.07
CA GLU A 204 10.02 -7.94 24.43
C GLU A 204 8.49 -7.81 24.48
N LYS A 205 7.92 -6.86 23.73
CA LYS A 205 6.47 -6.67 23.66
C LYS A 205 5.78 -7.79 22.86
N MET A 206 6.43 -8.24 21.79
CA MET A 206 5.96 -9.39 21.00
C MET A 206 5.95 -10.66 21.85
N GLU A 207 7.06 -10.97 22.54
CA GLU A 207 7.17 -12.15 23.40
C GLU A 207 6.11 -12.12 24.51
N ALA A 208 5.93 -10.98 25.18
CA ALA A 208 4.92 -10.82 26.23
C ALA A 208 3.49 -11.04 25.70
N ALA A 209 3.17 -10.56 24.50
CA ALA A 209 1.86 -10.75 23.89
C ALA A 209 1.60 -12.24 23.53
N LEU A 210 2.57 -12.91 22.90
CA LEU A 210 2.47 -14.33 22.56
C LEU A 210 2.41 -15.21 23.82
N GLN A 211 3.20 -14.90 24.85
CA GLN A 211 3.11 -15.59 26.14
C GLN A 211 1.76 -15.39 26.81
N SER A 212 1.14 -14.21 26.69
CA SER A 212 -0.22 -13.98 27.19
C SER A 212 -1.23 -14.89 26.48
N ILE A 213 -1.11 -15.07 25.16
CA ILE A 213 -1.97 -16.01 24.42
C ILE A 213 -1.73 -17.45 24.90
N LEU A 214 -0.47 -17.87 25.03
CA LEU A 214 -0.10 -19.23 25.43
C LEU A 214 -0.44 -19.55 26.90
N LYS A 215 -0.55 -18.53 27.76
CA LYS A 215 -1.00 -18.71 29.13
C LYS A 215 -2.48 -19.11 29.18
N GLU A 216 -3.32 -18.48 28.36
CA GLU A 216 -4.75 -18.79 28.27
C GLU A 216 -5.01 -20.05 27.42
N ASN A 217 -4.23 -20.23 26.35
CA ASN A 217 -4.30 -21.40 25.48
C ASN A 217 -2.90 -21.99 25.20
N PRO A 218 -2.42 -22.94 26.03
CA PRO A 218 -1.08 -23.54 25.88
C PRO A 218 -0.86 -24.35 24.59
N ASN A 219 -1.93 -24.66 23.85
CA ASN A 219 -1.89 -25.42 22.61
C ASN A 219 -2.29 -24.55 21.40
N ASP A 220 -2.07 -23.24 21.49
CA ASP A 220 -2.25 -22.35 20.35
C ASP A 220 -1.13 -22.53 19.32
N ALA A 221 -1.39 -23.30 18.26
CA ALA A 221 -0.38 -23.62 17.25
C ALA A 221 0.26 -22.37 16.60
N ASN A 222 -0.53 -21.31 16.36
CA ASN A 222 -0.04 -20.10 15.73
C ASN A 222 0.88 -19.32 16.67
N ALA A 223 0.49 -19.15 17.94
CA ALA A 223 1.34 -18.45 18.92
C ALA A 223 2.61 -19.24 19.27
N LEU A 224 2.51 -20.59 19.35
CA LEU A 224 3.68 -21.46 19.50
C LEU A 224 4.64 -21.31 18.33
N ASN A 225 4.12 -21.32 17.10
CA ASN A 225 4.92 -21.18 15.89
C ASN A 225 5.60 -19.81 15.81
N ALA A 226 4.84 -18.72 15.96
CA ALA A 226 5.39 -17.37 15.90
C ALA A 226 6.47 -17.13 16.97
N LEU A 227 6.24 -17.59 18.20
CA LEU A 227 7.22 -17.41 19.28
C LEU A 227 8.50 -18.21 19.01
N GLY A 228 8.35 -19.47 18.57
CA GLY A 228 9.49 -20.31 18.24
C GLY A 228 10.24 -19.82 17.01
N TYR A 229 9.54 -19.37 15.97
CA TYR A 229 10.14 -18.80 14.76
C TYR A 229 10.97 -17.56 15.08
N SER A 230 10.43 -16.61 15.86
CA SER A 230 11.15 -15.41 16.29
C SER A 230 12.46 -15.75 17.03
N TYR A 231 12.46 -16.74 17.91
CA TYR A 231 13.69 -17.23 18.55
C TYR A 231 14.69 -17.79 17.53
N ALA A 232 14.22 -18.64 16.60
CA ALA A 232 15.05 -19.18 15.54
C ALA A 232 15.66 -18.07 14.67
N ASP A 233 14.84 -17.12 14.23
CA ASP A 233 15.25 -16.05 13.34
C ASP A 233 16.29 -15.10 13.96
N ARG A 234 16.17 -14.86 15.26
CA ARG A 234 17.15 -14.07 16.04
C ARG A 234 18.37 -14.87 16.51
N ASN A 235 18.43 -16.17 16.20
CA ASN A 235 19.48 -17.09 16.64
C ASN A 235 19.57 -17.31 18.16
N ILE A 236 18.47 -17.18 18.89
CA ILE A 236 18.44 -17.30 20.35
C ILE A 236 17.58 -18.48 20.76
N ARG A 237 17.89 -19.09 21.91
CA ARG A 237 17.07 -20.15 22.53
C ARG A 237 16.63 -21.24 21.53
N LEU A 238 17.54 -21.66 20.65
CA LEU A 238 17.21 -22.54 19.52
C LEU A 238 16.57 -23.89 19.94
N THR A 239 16.92 -24.40 21.10
CA THR A 239 16.29 -25.59 21.70
C THR A 239 14.83 -25.34 22.05
N ASP A 240 14.52 -24.17 22.62
CA ASP A 240 13.16 -23.77 22.97
C ASP A 240 12.36 -23.49 21.70
N ALA A 241 12.99 -22.83 20.72
CA ALA A 241 12.41 -22.62 19.39
C ALA A 241 11.96 -23.94 18.76
N LEU A 242 12.87 -24.92 18.69
CA LEU A 242 12.57 -26.24 18.15
C LEU A 242 11.46 -26.95 18.93
N TYR A 243 11.45 -26.85 20.27
CA TYR A 243 10.39 -27.41 21.10
C TYR A 243 9.02 -26.79 20.79
N LEU A 244 8.93 -25.46 20.76
CA LEU A 244 7.69 -24.73 20.50
C LEU A 244 7.14 -25.04 19.10
N ILE A 245 7.99 -25.00 18.08
CA ILE A 245 7.59 -25.25 16.70
C ILE A 245 7.18 -26.72 16.51
N ASN A 246 7.91 -27.69 17.11
CA ASN A 246 7.47 -29.09 17.07
C ASN A 246 6.12 -29.31 17.75
N LYS A 247 5.87 -28.64 18.88
CA LYS A 247 4.56 -28.69 19.53
C LYS A 247 3.48 -28.11 18.61
N ALA A 248 3.74 -26.99 17.93
CA ALA A 248 2.84 -26.44 16.92
C ALA A 248 2.55 -27.44 15.79
N ASN A 249 3.59 -28.13 15.28
CA ASN A 249 3.46 -29.14 14.24
C ASN A 249 2.68 -30.39 14.69
N GLN A 250 2.78 -30.78 15.95
CA GLN A 250 1.96 -31.87 16.51
C GLN A 250 0.46 -31.50 16.54
N ILE A 251 0.16 -30.23 16.80
CA ILE A 251 -1.23 -29.72 16.86
C ILE A 251 -1.80 -29.55 15.45
N ASN A 252 -0.99 -29.03 14.52
CA ASN A 252 -1.39 -28.78 13.14
C ASN A 252 -0.33 -29.31 12.15
N PRO A 253 -0.28 -30.64 11.94
CA PRO A 253 0.72 -31.27 11.10
C PRO A 253 0.57 -30.86 9.62
N ASN A 254 1.69 -30.79 8.92
CA ASN A 254 1.78 -30.43 7.50
C ASN A 254 1.32 -28.99 7.18
N ASN A 255 1.12 -28.14 8.17
CA ASN A 255 0.86 -26.73 7.93
C ASN A 255 2.11 -26.06 7.34
N PRO A 256 2.05 -25.43 6.16
CA PRO A 256 3.25 -24.93 5.49
C PRO A 256 3.98 -23.82 6.25
N PHE A 257 3.28 -22.97 7.01
CA PHE A 257 3.93 -21.95 7.84
C PHE A 257 4.76 -22.58 8.97
N ILE A 258 4.26 -23.68 9.55
CA ILE A 258 4.98 -24.43 10.58
C ILE A 258 6.14 -25.22 9.96
N LEU A 259 5.96 -25.80 8.77
CA LEU A 259 7.03 -26.46 8.04
C LEU A 259 8.16 -25.47 7.69
N ASP A 260 7.84 -24.25 7.26
CA ASP A 260 8.85 -23.21 7.02
C ASP A 260 9.63 -22.90 8.30
N SER A 261 8.93 -22.73 9.43
CA SER A 261 9.55 -22.47 10.74
C SER A 261 10.41 -23.64 11.22
N LEU A 262 9.97 -24.89 11.01
CA LEU A 262 10.75 -26.11 11.30
C LEU A 262 12.01 -26.17 10.44
N GLY A 263 11.87 -25.82 9.17
CA GLY A 263 12.99 -25.71 8.24
C GLY A 263 14.02 -24.70 8.71
N TRP A 264 13.56 -23.49 9.04
CA TRP A 264 14.41 -22.40 9.50
C TRP A 264 15.14 -22.74 10.81
N VAL A 265 14.44 -23.24 11.84
CA VAL A 265 15.11 -23.58 13.11
C VAL A 265 16.12 -24.72 12.95
N ASN A 266 15.83 -25.72 12.09
CA ASN A 266 16.78 -26.79 11.81
C ASN A 266 18.02 -26.29 11.08
N TYR A 267 17.87 -25.35 10.15
CA TYR A 267 19.00 -24.68 9.52
C TYR A 267 19.88 -23.96 10.55
N ARG A 268 19.28 -23.23 11.50
CA ARG A 268 20.00 -22.53 12.56
C ARG A 268 20.71 -23.46 13.55
N LEU A 269 20.18 -24.68 13.70
CA LEU A 269 20.82 -25.76 14.46
C LEU A 269 21.89 -26.53 13.68
N GLY A 270 22.08 -26.24 12.38
CA GLY A 270 23.04 -26.92 11.51
C GLY A 270 22.50 -28.19 10.83
N ASN A 271 21.23 -28.53 11.03
CA ASN A 271 20.56 -29.69 10.44
C ASN A 271 20.10 -29.39 9.01
N ASN A 272 21.04 -29.09 8.10
CA ASN A 272 20.75 -28.54 6.77
C ASN A 272 19.91 -29.48 5.89
N GLU A 273 20.12 -30.79 5.95
CA GLU A 273 19.36 -31.75 5.14
C GLU A 273 17.88 -31.76 5.52
N LEU A 274 17.60 -31.82 6.83
CA LEU A 274 16.24 -31.76 7.35
C LEU A 274 15.59 -30.40 7.09
N ALA A 275 16.37 -29.32 7.20
CA ALA A 275 15.91 -27.98 6.87
C ALA A 275 15.45 -27.88 5.41
N LEU A 276 16.24 -28.39 4.47
CA LEU A 276 15.89 -28.41 3.05
C LEU A 276 14.60 -29.18 2.78
N GLN A 277 14.41 -30.33 3.42
CA GLN A 277 13.18 -31.11 3.28
C GLN A 277 11.95 -30.29 3.70
N TYR A 278 11.96 -29.74 4.92
CA TYR A 278 10.82 -28.96 5.43
C TYR A 278 10.55 -27.69 4.62
N LEU A 279 11.59 -26.94 4.23
CA LEU A 279 11.45 -25.73 3.42
C LEU A 279 10.93 -26.04 2.02
N GLN A 280 11.38 -27.14 1.41
CA GLN A 280 10.89 -27.58 0.10
C GLN A 280 9.42 -28.00 0.17
N ASP A 281 9.04 -28.77 1.19
CA ASP A 281 7.65 -29.19 1.42
C ASP A 281 6.75 -27.99 1.71
N SER A 282 7.24 -26.99 2.46
CA SER A 282 6.55 -25.73 2.68
C SER A 282 6.36 -24.96 1.38
N PHE A 283 7.43 -24.70 0.62
CA PHE A 283 7.39 -23.89 -0.60
C PHE A 283 6.50 -24.50 -1.69
N ASN A 284 6.45 -25.83 -1.77
CA ASN A 284 5.56 -26.55 -2.69
C ASN A 284 4.07 -26.36 -2.36
N GLN A 285 3.74 -26.18 -1.08
CA GLN A 285 2.36 -25.99 -0.61
C GLN A 285 1.98 -24.50 -0.53
N LEU A 286 2.93 -23.68 -0.11
CA LEU A 286 2.80 -22.25 0.12
C LEU A 286 3.82 -21.52 -0.75
N ASN A 287 3.37 -21.17 -1.96
CA ASN A 287 4.16 -20.45 -2.94
C ASN A 287 4.23 -18.95 -2.56
N GLU A 288 4.95 -18.66 -1.47
CA GLU A 288 5.22 -17.32 -0.92
C GLU A 288 6.70 -16.94 -1.04
N ALA A 289 6.97 -15.65 -1.21
CA ALA A 289 8.32 -15.13 -1.43
C ALA A 289 9.25 -15.33 -0.21
N GLU A 290 8.70 -15.27 1.01
CA GLU A 290 9.47 -15.44 2.26
C GLU A 290 9.99 -16.88 2.43
N VAL A 291 9.13 -17.88 2.23
CA VAL A 291 9.52 -19.30 2.23
C VAL A 291 10.58 -19.56 1.16
N GLY A 292 10.42 -18.96 -0.03
CA GLY A 292 11.43 -19.01 -1.09
C GLY A 292 12.76 -18.36 -0.70
N ALA A 293 12.73 -17.29 0.11
CA ALA A 293 13.94 -16.65 0.64
C ALA A 293 14.71 -17.61 1.56
N HIS A 294 14.02 -18.24 2.52
CA HIS A 294 14.61 -19.23 3.42
C HIS A 294 15.15 -20.44 2.65
N LEU A 295 14.35 -21.05 1.78
CA LEU A 295 14.76 -22.22 0.98
C LEU A 295 16.00 -21.91 0.14
N GLY A 296 15.99 -20.79 -0.59
CA GLY A 296 17.14 -20.37 -1.40
C GLY A 296 18.38 -20.10 -0.56
N GLU A 297 18.23 -19.52 0.64
CA GLU A 297 19.35 -19.32 1.56
C GLU A 297 19.98 -20.63 2.02
N VAL A 298 19.18 -21.61 2.44
CA VAL A 298 19.70 -22.91 2.87
C VAL A 298 20.36 -23.65 1.71
N LEU A 299 19.77 -23.60 0.51
CA LEU A 299 20.36 -24.16 -0.72
C LEU A 299 21.72 -23.52 -1.00
N PHE A 300 21.79 -22.18 -0.97
CA PHE A 300 23.00 -21.43 -1.23
C PHE A 300 24.11 -21.79 -0.23
N LYS A 301 23.78 -21.82 1.06
CA LYS A 301 24.72 -22.16 2.14
C LYS A 301 25.15 -23.63 2.11
N SER A 302 24.38 -24.48 1.46
CA SER A 302 24.71 -25.89 1.20
C SER A 302 25.49 -26.10 -0.11
N GLY A 303 25.92 -25.02 -0.79
CA GLY A 303 26.68 -25.08 -2.05
C GLY A 303 25.83 -25.33 -3.30
N LYS A 304 24.49 -25.37 -3.18
CA LYS A 304 23.55 -25.59 -4.28
C LYS A 304 23.13 -24.28 -4.94
N GLU A 305 24.10 -23.55 -5.46
CA GLU A 305 23.92 -22.18 -5.92
C GLU A 305 22.90 -22.03 -7.06
N LEU A 306 22.89 -22.96 -8.01
CA LEU A 306 21.95 -22.92 -9.15
C LEU A 306 20.50 -23.15 -8.70
N GLU A 307 20.29 -24.06 -7.74
CA GLU A 307 18.96 -24.31 -7.18
C GLU A 307 18.47 -23.10 -6.38
N ALA A 308 19.36 -22.47 -5.60
CA ALA A 308 19.05 -21.23 -4.88
C ALA A 308 18.61 -20.11 -5.83
N ASP A 309 19.32 -19.93 -6.94
CA ASP A 309 18.99 -18.93 -7.96
C ASP A 309 17.61 -19.19 -8.59
N LEU A 310 17.26 -20.45 -8.87
CA LEU A 310 15.94 -20.80 -9.39
C LEU A 310 14.83 -20.48 -8.39
N VAL A 311 15.03 -20.84 -7.11
CA VAL A 311 14.06 -20.56 -6.04
C VAL A 311 13.89 -19.06 -5.84
N TRP A 312 14.97 -18.28 -5.78
CA TRP A 312 14.87 -16.83 -5.60
C TRP A 312 14.23 -16.10 -6.78
N ARG A 313 14.49 -16.52 -8.03
CA ARG A 313 13.74 -15.99 -9.20
C ARG A 313 12.26 -16.29 -9.10
N LYS A 314 11.91 -17.49 -8.65
CA LYS A 314 10.50 -17.84 -8.39
C LYS A 314 9.91 -16.97 -7.30
N ALA A 315 10.63 -16.72 -6.20
CA ALA A 315 10.22 -15.83 -5.12
C ALA A 315 10.01 -14.38 -5.58
N GLU A 316 10.91 -13.82 -6.38
CA GLU A 316 10.76 -12.48 -7.00
C GLU A 316 9.54 -12.42 -7.93
N SER A 317 9.20 -13.51 -8.62
CA SER A 317 8.00 -13.58 -9.47
C SER A 317 6.69 -13.61 -8.68
N ILE A 318 6.76 -13.92 -7.38
CA ILE A 318 5.62 -13.94 -6.46
C ILE A 318 5.46 -12.58 -5.80
N ASN A 319 6.50 -12.12 -5.11
CA ASN A 319 6.53 -10.82 -4.46
C ASN A 319 7.99 -10.33 -4.32
N ALA A 320 8.45 -9.55 -5.28
CA ALA A 320 9.78 -8.95 -5.28
C ALA A 320 9.96 -7.87 -4.19
N ASN A 321 8.86 -7.39 -3.59
CA ASN A 321 8.88 -6.43 -2.49
C ASN A 321 8.94 -7.06 -1.09
N ASN A 322 8.84 -8.38 -0.97
CA ASN A 322 8.98 -9.07 0.31
C ASN A 322 10.32 -8.71 0.97
N SER A 323 10.26 -8.27 2.23
CA SER A 323 11.40 -7.71 2.96
C SER A 323 12.45 -8.78 3.30
N THR A 324 12.04 -9.98 3.70
CA THR A 324 12.92 -11.13 3.93
C THR A 324 13.69 -11.49 2.66
N LEU A 325 13.02 -11.63 1.52
CA LEU A 325 13.66 -11.91 0.23
C LEU A 325 14.67 -10.83 -0.16
N LYS A 326 14.33 -9.55 -0.02
CA LYS A 326 15.23 -8.43 -0.30
C LYS A 326 16.48 -8.46 0.57
N GLU A 327 16.35 -8.73 1.86
CA GLU A 327 17.47 -8.89 2.78
C GLU A 327 18.37 -10.06 2.38
N THR A 328 17.77 -11.23 2.12
CA THR A 328 18.50 -12.43 1.71
C THR A 328 19.29 -12.20 0.42
N LEU A 329 18.67 -11.63 -0.61
CA LEU A 329 19.34 -11.34 -1.88
C LEU A 329 20.45 -10.31 -1.72
N ARG A 330 20.26 -9.29 -0.88
CA ARG A 330 21.32 -8.32 -0.58
C ARG A 330 22.54 -8.95 0.08
N ARG A 331 22.33 -9.90 0.97
CA ARG A 331 23.41 -10.58 1.69
C ARG A 331 24.09 -11.68 0.86
N LEU A 332 23.34 -12.44 0.06
CA LEU A 332 23.82 -13.68 -0.57
C LEU A 332 23.94 -13.62 -2.09
N ARG A 333 23.25 -12.66 -2.74
CA ARG A 333 23.27 -12.42 -4.19
C ARG A 333 23.38 -10.95 -4.57
N PRO A 334 24.36 -10.19 -4.02
CA PRO A 334 24.52 -8.77 -4.35
C PRO A 334 24.82 -8.50 -5.84
N THR A 335 25.26 -9.51 -6.59
CA THR A 335 25.47 -9.43 -8.05
C THR A 335 24.19 -9.16 -8.84
N TRP A 336 23.04 -9.64 -8.38
CA TRP A 336 21.73 -9.37 -9.01
C TRP A 336 21.22 -7.96 -8.74
N LEU A 337 21.78 -7.30 -7.73
CA LEU A 337 21.47 -5.94 -7.36
C LEU A 337 22.48 -4.96 -7.97
N LYS A 338 23.27 -5.39 -8.98
CA LYS A 338 24.28 -4.55 -9.65
C LYS A 338 23.68 -3.65 -10.76
N PRO A 339 24.22 -2.44 -10.97
CA PRO A 339 25.47 -1.92 -10.38
C PRO A 339 25.34 -1.69 -8.87
N VAL A 340 26.33 -2.23 -8.15
CA VAL A 340 26.40 -2.51 -6.71
C VAL A 340 25.78 -1.38 -5.88
N VAL A 341 24.78 -1.77 -5.07
CA VAL A 341 24.11 -0.99 -4.03
C VAL A 341 23.21 0.10 -4.60
N PHE A 342 21.94 0.05 -4.20
CA PHE A 342 21.06 1.22 -4.16
C PHE A 342 21.64 2.18 -3.12
N ASP A 343 22.81 2.75 -3.43
CA ASP A 343 23.46 3.74 -2.61
C ASP A 343 22.72 5.02 -2.92
N SER A 344 21.71 5.31 -2.11
CA SER A 344 20.89 6.52 -2.21
C SER A 344 21.77 7.78 -2.20
N THR A 345 22.99 7.72 -1.68
CA THR A 345 23.91 8.86 -1.62
C THR A 345 24.69 9.10 -2.91
N LYS A 346 24.74 8.14 -3.83
CA LYS A 346 25.45 8.32 -5.12
C LYS A 346 24.56 9.01 -6.14
N ALA A 347 25.08 10.12 -6.68
CA ALA A 347 24.45 10.82 -7.77
C ALA A 347 24.27 9.88 -8.98
N ARG A 348 23.03 9.74 -9.47
CA ARG A 348 22.72 8.98 -10.69
C ARG A 348 22.06 9.88 -11.71
N LYS A 349 22.35 9.62 -12.97
CA LYS A 349 21.78 10.34 -14.11
C LYS A 349 21.29 9.35 -15.15
N TRP A 350 20.05 9.54 -15.59
CA TRP A 350 19.51 8.91 -16.78
C TRP A 350 19.18 10.00 -17.78
N ASP A 351 19.65 9.83 -19.02
CA ASP A 351 19.35 10.72 -20.13
C ASP A 351 18.81 9.91 -21.29
N GLY A 352 17.86 10.47 -22.02
CA GLY A 352 17.26 9.74 -23.13
C GLY A 352 16.10 10.44 -23.82
N ARG A 353 15.42 9.64 -24.64
CA ARG A 353 14.23 10.02 -25.41
C ARG A 353 13.04 9.24 -24.91
N PHE A 354 11.86 9.85 -24.97
CA PHE A 354 10.61 9.19 -24.66
C PHE A 354 9.56 9.38 -25.74
N SER A 355 8.65 8.42 -25.85
CA SER A 355 7.39 8.56 -26.57
C SER A 355 6.25 8.02 -25.71
N VAL A 356 5.15 8.76 -25.64
CA VAL A 356 3.91 8.39 -24.96
C VAL A 356 2.80 8.26 -25.99
N LYS A 357 2.05 7.16 -25.92
CA LYS A 357 0.81 6.96 -26.66
C LYS A 357 -0.31 6.64 -25.67
N ILE A 358 -1.44 7.32 -25.83
CA ILE A 358 -2.63 7.14 -25.01
C ILE A 358 -3.78 6.76 -25.94
N ASN A 359 -4.28 5.55 -25.80
CA ASN A 359 -5.48 5.10 -26.51
C ASN A 359 -6.67 5.17 -25.55
N ASP A 360 -7.66 5.98 -25.88
CA ASP A 360 -8.97 6.02 -25.22
C ASP A 360 -10.07 5.76 -26.27
N ALA A 361 -11.29 5.42 -25.82
CA ALA A 361 -12.45 5.14 -26.68
C ALA A 361 -12.86 6.32 -27.59
N LYS A 362 -12.31 7.52 -27.38
CA LYS A 362 -12.69 8.76 -28.09
C LYS A 362 -11.53 9.52 -28.76
N SER A 363 -10.27 9.26 -28.41
CA SER A 363 -9.10 9.95 -28.98
C SER A 363 -7.84 9.08 -28.94
N GLN A 364 -6.91 9.34 -29.87
CA GLN A 364 -5.52 8.94 -29.77
C GLN A 364 -4.70 10.19 -29.46
N ASP A 365 -4.25 10.30 -28.21
CA ASP A 365 -3.41 11.39 -27.74
C ASP A 365 -2.00 10.86 -27.45
N GLY A 366 -1.00 11.74 -27.42
CA GLY A 366 0.38 11.33 -27.20
C GLY A 366 1.36 12.47 -27.30
N GLY A 367 2.63 12.15 -27.07
CA GLY A 367 3.72 13.12 -27.13
C GLY A 367 5.07 12.44 -27.19
N SER A 368 6.09 13.18 -27.59
CA SER A 368 7.48 12.73 -27.59
C SER A 368 8.42 13.85 -27.18
N GLY A 369 9.58 13.48 -26.66
CA GLY A 369 10.57 14.43 -26.18
C GLY A 369 11.82 13.76 -25.67
N ALA A 370 12.63 14.54 -24.96
CA ALA A 370 13.80 14.06 -24.25
C ALA A 370 13.62 14.26 -22.73
N PHE A 371 14.34 13.50 -21.93
CA PHE A 371 14.34 13.68 -20.49
C PHE A 371 15.75 13.56 -19.92
N THR A 372 15.95 14.22 -18.79
CA THR A 372 17.07 13.92 -17.89
C THR A 372 16.52 13.73 -16.50
N LEU A 373 16.80 12.58 -15.89
CA LEU A 373 16.49 12.32 -14.48
C LEU A 373 17.80 12.28 -13.70
N ASN A 374 17.92 13.13 -12.69
CA ASN A 374 19.02 13.10 -11.74
C ASN A 374 18.51 12.68 -10.36
N ARG A 375 19.26 11.81 -9.68
CA ARG A 375 19.05 11.43 -8.28
C ARG A 375 20.24 11.88 -7.47
N VAL A 376 20.00 12.66 -6.42
CA VAL A 376 20.97 12.95 -5.36
C VAL A 376 20.24 12.75 -4.03
N ASP A 377 20.80 11.93 -3.13
CA ASP A 377 20.17 11.49 -1.89
C ASP A 377 18.78 10.85 -2.12
N LEU A 378 17.70 11.49 -1.65
CA LEU A 378 16.32 11.06 -1.89
C LEU A 378 15.55 12.04 -2.79
N VAL A 379 16.26 12.87 -3.55
CA VAL A 379 15.67 13.91 -4.40
C VAL A 379 15.77 13.53 -5.88
N ASP A 380 14.64 13.38 -6.56
CA ASP A 380 14.56 13.27 -8.03
C ASP A 380 14.45 14.66 -8.63
N ASP A 381 15.34 15.01 -9.56
CA ASP A 381 15.17 16.15 -10.47
C ASP A 381 14.97 15.62 -11.90
N LEU A 382 13.72 15.65 -12.37
CA LEU A 382 13.29 15.23 -13.70
C LEU A 382 13.08 16.46 -14.59
N GLU A 383 13.90 16.63 -15.60
CA GLU A 383 13.71 17.61 -16.66
C GLU A 383 13.10 16.94 -17.90
N ILE A 384 12.01 17.51 -18.41
CA ILE A 384 11.37 17.13 -19.67
C ILE A 384 11.67 18.19 -20.72
N ARG A 385 12.18 17.77 -21.87
CA ARG A 385 12.55 18.63 -22.99
C ARG A 385 11.75 18.28 -24.25
N SER A 386 11.52 19.27 -25.09
CA SER A 386 10.93 19.10 -26.41
C SER A 386 11.87 18.31 -27.35
N PRO A 387 11.38 17.82 -28.50
CA PRO A 387 12.23 17.18 -29.50
C PRO A 387 13.40 18.03 -29.99
N ILE A 388 13.28 19.37 -29.91
CA ILE A 388 14.33 20.32 -30.28
C ILE A 388 15.22 20.73 -29.09
N GLY A 389 15.04 20.13 -27.91
CA GLY A 389 15.91 20.28 -26.74
C GLY A 389 15.51 21.40 -25.76
N THR A 390 14.43 22.14 -26.01
CA THR A 390 13.97 23.19 -25.08
C THR A 390 13.34 22.58 -23.83
N SER A 391 13.68 23.08 -22.64
CA SER A 391 13.07 22.64 -21.38
C SER A 391 11.58 23.00 -21.35
N ILE A 392 10.71 21.99 -21.24
CA ILE A 392 9.26 22.13 -21.15
C ILE A 392 8.83 22.19 -19.68
N ALA A 393 9.42 21.35 -18.83
CA ALA A 393 9.08 21.28 -17.42
C ALA A 393 10.25 20.70 -16.60
N LYS A 394 10.38 21.17 -15.35
CA LYS A 394 11.29 20.61 -14.36
C LYS A 394 10.50 20.17 -13.15
N ILE A 395 10.66 18.92 -12.75
CA ILE A 395 9.95 18.31 -11.63
C ILE A 395 10.97 17.89 -10.61
N ARG A 396 10.82 18.41 -9.41
CA ARG A 396 11.61 18.03 -8.24
C ARG A 396 10.73 17.22 -7.29
N ILE A 397 11.15 16.01 -6.97
CA ILE A 397 10.42 15.06 -6.13
C ILE A 397 11.26 14.79 -4.88
N LYS A 398 10.62 14.86 -3.73
CA LYS A 398 11.19 14.56 -2.40
C LYS A 398 10.27 13.59 -1.68
N PRO A 399 10.73 12.92 -0.61
CA PRO A 399 9.82 12.19 0.27
C PRO A 399 8.67 13.08 0.75
N GLY A 400 7.43 12.72 0.40
CA GLY A 400 6.21 13.42 0.80
C GLY A 400 5.90 14.74 0.07
N SER A 401 6.68 15.15 -0.95
CA SER A 401 6.37 16.37 -1.71
C SER A 401 6.94 16.37 -3.12
N ALA A 402 6.30 17.12 -4.02
CA ALA A 402 6.76 17.37 -5.37
C ALA A 402 6.52 18.82 -5.77
N SER A 403 7.39 19.36 -6.61
CA SER A 403 7.26 20.69 -7.19
C SER A 403 7.53 20.64 -8.68
N LEU A 404 6.73 21.33 -9.48
CA LEU A 404 6.88 21.44 -10.93
C LEU A 404 7.06 22.90 -11.30
N GLU A 405 8.13 23.17 -12.05
CA GLU A 405 8.42 24.46 -12.66
C GLU A 405 8.15 24.41 -14.16
N GLN A 406 7.30 25.31 -14.64
CA GLN A 406 6.98 25.49 -16.06
C GLN A 406 6.76 26.97 -16.36
N ASN A 407 7.43 27.49 -17.40
CA ASN A 407 7.33 28.90 -17.82
C ASN A 407 7.54 29.91 -16.66
N GLY A 408 8.46 29.60 -15.73
CA GLY A 408 8.76 30.43 -14.56
C GLY A 408 7.73 30.37 -13.41
N LYS A 409 6.67 29.56 -13.54
CA LYS A 409 5.71 29.30 -12.45
C LYS A 409 6.04 27.99 -11.75
N VAL A 410 5.97 27.99 -10.41
CA VAL A 410 6.18 26.80 -9.58
C VAL A 410 4.87 26.38 -8.96
N VAL A 411 4.51 25.11 -9.12
CA VAL A 411 3.32 24.47 -8.51
C VAL A 411 3.80 23.34 -7.60
N ASN A 412 3.28 23.31 -6.37
CA ASN A 412 3.61 22.27 -5.39
C ASN A 412 2.45 21.28 -5.23
N ALA A 413 2.78 20.01 -5.00
CA ALA A 413 1.83 18.95 -4.69
C ALA A 413 2.45 17.94 -3.72
N ILE A 414 1.62 17.11 -3.10
CA ILE A 414 2.07 15.96 -2.30
C ILE A 414 2.48 14.80 -3.22
N ASP A 415 1.82 14.67 -4.38
CA ASP A 415 2.00 13.57 -5.33
C ASP A 415 2.54 14.08 -6.68
N ALA A 416 3.73 13.59 -7.05
CA ALA A 416 4.39 13.91 -8.32
C ALA A 416 3.62 13.37 -9.54
N ASP A 417 3.00 12.20 -9.45
CA ASP A 417 2.26 11.59 -10.57
C ASP A 417 1.01 12.41 -10.88
N GLN A 418 0.32 12.88 -9.83
CA GLN A 418 -0.83 13.78 -9.98
C GLN A 418 -0.41 15.13 -10.58
N LEU A 419 0.69 15.70 -10.11
CA LEU A 419 1.20 16.98 -10.58
C LEU A 419 1.56 16.94 -12.08
N MET A 420 2.18 15.84 -12.52
CA MET A 420 2.47 15.57 -13.93
C MET A 420 1.20 15.49 -14.78
N ALA A 421 0.23 14.69 -14.34
CA ALA A 421 -1.02 14.51 -15.08
C ALA A 421 -1.83 15.81 -15.20
N GLN A 422 -1.91 16.61 -14.14
CA GLN A 422 -2.67 17.86 -14.12
C GLN A 422 -2.02 18.97 -14.95
N THR A 423 -0.68 19.00 -14.99
CA THR A 423 0.05 20.11 -15.60
C THR A 423 0.43 19.84 -17.05
N LEU A 424 0.88 18.62 -17.35
CA LEU A 424 1.37 18.25 -18.68
C LEU A 424 0.32 17.50 -19.51
N GLY A 425 -0.80 17.09 -18.92
CA GLY A 425 -1.80 16.23 -19.58
C GLY A 425 -1.29 14.82 -19.90
N LEU A 426 -0.07 14.48 -19.45
CA LEU A 426 0.57 13.19 -19.71
C LEU A 426 0.66 12.40 -18.40
N PRO A 427 0.12 11.17 -18.35
CA PRO A 427 0.16 10.32 -17.15
C PRO A 427 1.52 9.59 -17.05
N ILE A 428 2.61 10.34 -17.11
CA ILE A 428 3.97 9.78 -16.95
C ILE A 428 4.20 9.57 -15.45
N PRO A 429 4.52 8.34 -15.01
CA PRO A 429 4.88 8.09 -13.63
C PRO A 429 6.22 8.77 -13.33
N ALA A 430 6.21 9.69 -12.38
CA ALA A 430 7.38 10.41 -11.91
C ALA A 430 7.84 9.87 -10.56
N ARG A 431 6.91 9.47 -9.68
CA ARG A 431 7.21 8.91 -8.37
C ARG A 431 7.90 7.56 -8.52
N GLY A 432 9.05 7.40 -7.90
CA GLY A 432 9.81 6.16 -7.89
C GLY A 432 10.28 5.68 -9.27
N LEU A 433 10.35 6.60 -10.23
CA LEU A 433 10.89 6.31 -11.57
C LEU A 433 12.34 5.87 -11.46
N THR A 434 13.12 6.44 -10.53
CA THR A 434 14.52 6.08 -10.27
C THR A 434 14.69 4.60 -9.91
N GLU A 435 13.84 4.05 -9.07
CA GLU A 435 13.82 2.63 -8.68
C GLU A 435 13.59 1.77 -9.92
N TRP A 436 12.54 2.07 -10.68
CA TRP A 436 12.22 1.35 -11.91
C TRP A 436 13.34 1.45 -12.95
N LEU A 437 13.90 2.63 -13.22
CA LEU A 437 15.01 2.79 -14.15
C LEU A 437 16.28 2.05 -13.71
N SER A 438 16.40 1.78 -12.41
CA SER A 438 17.46 0.96 -11.83
C SER A 438 17.16 -0.54 -11.84
N GLY A 439 15.99 -0.96 -12.34
CA GLY A 439 15.56 -2.36 -12.34
C GLY A 439 15.01 -2.84 -10.99
N PHE A 440 14.56 -1.95 -10.12
CA PHE A 440 14.00 -2.31 -8.82
C PHE A 440 12.52 -1.92 -8.73
N PRO A 441 11.66 -2.74 -8.10
CA PRO A 441 10.33 -2.28 -7.76
C PRO A 441 10.39 -1.17 -6.71
N ARG A 442 9.41 -0.27 -6.75
CA ARG A 442 9.22 0.80 -5.77
C ARG A 442 8.86 0.20 -4.41
N ALA A 443 9.20 0.87 -3.31
CA ALA A 443 8.71 0.49 -1.99
C ALA A 443 7.18 0.62 -1.91
N GLY A 444 6.54 -0.15 -1.02
CA GLY A 444 5.10 -0.19 -0.85
C GLY A 444 4.46 -1.41 -1.52
N SER A 445 3.54 -1.17 -2.45
CA SER A 445 2.68 -2.17 -3.08
C SER A 445 3.42 -3.42 -3.59
N GLN A 446 2.72 -4.57 -3.58
CA GLN A 446 3.27 -5.80 -4.12
C GLN A 446 3.74 -5.63 -5.57
N SER A 447 4.83 -6.30 -5.88
CA SER A 447 5.42 -6.29 -7.21
C SER A 447 5.91 -7.68 -7.60
N THR A 448 5.90 -7.97 -8.88
CA THR A 448 6.57 -9.15 -9.43
C THR A 448 7.78 -8.70 -10.24
N LEU A 449 8.83 -9.51 -10.22
CA LEU A 449 10.04 -9.27 -10.97
C LEU A 449 10.48 -10.57 -11.65
N LYS A 450 10.84 -10.48 -12.93
CA LYS A 450 11.45 -11.58 -13.68
C LYS A 450 12.87 -11.22 -14.07
N ARG A 451 13.76 -12.21 -13.99
CA ARG A 451 15.17 -12.08 -14.41
C ARG A 451 15.50 -13.07 -15.52
N ASN A 452 16.41 -12.67 -16.39
CA ASN A 452 17.02 -13.55 -17.38
C ASN A 452 18.05 -14.50 -16.73
N THR A 453 18.64 -15.37 -17.55
CA THR A 453 19.59 -16.39 -17.10
C THR A 453 20.86 -15.79 -16.46
N VAL A 454 21.27 -14.58 -16.86
CA VAL A 454 22.43 -13.86 -16.31
C VAL A 454 22.08 -12.94 -15.13
N GLY A 455 20.82 -12.94 -14.67
CA GLY A 455 20.36 -12.20 -13.49
C GLY A 455 19.90 -10.77 -13.76
N GLN A 456 19.84 -10.32 -15.01
CA GLN A 456 19.29 -9.01 -15.39
C GLN A 456 17.77 -9.04 -15.32
N VAL A 457 17.18 -7.91 -14.95
CA VAL A 457 15.73 -7.76 -14.85
C VAL A 457 15.11 -7.69 -16.24
N GLU A 458 14.15 -8.55 -16.56
CA GLU A 458 13.45 -8.51 -17.86
C GLU A 458 12.11 -7.80 -17.75
N GLU A 459 11.42 -8.00 -16.63
CA GLU A 459 10.07 -7.50 -16.42
C GLU A 459 9.85 -7.16 -14.95
N ILE A 460 9.18 -6.03 -14.70
CA ILE A 460 8.56 -5.70 -13.41
C ILE A 460 7.07 -5.45 -13.63
N VAL A 461 6.23 -5.97 -12.75
CA VAL A 461 4.81 -5.59 -12.69
C VAL A 461 4.51 -4.99 -11.33
N GLN A 462 4.06 -3.73 -11.32
CA GLN A 462 3.75 -3.01 -10.08
C GLN A 462 2.78 -1.84 -10.36
N ASP A 463 1.82 -1.59 -9.47
CA ASP A 463 0.87 -0.46 -9.57
C ASP A 463 0.15 -0.37 -10.93
N SER A 464 -0.25 -1.53 -11.47
CA SER A 464 -0.85 -1.69 -12.81
C SER A 464 0.06 -1.35 -13.99
N TRP A 465 1.33 -1.07 -13.75
CA TRP A 465 2.35 -0.93 -14.78
C TRP A 465 3.03 -2.26 -15.05
N THR A 466 3.24 -2.56 -16.32
CA THR A 466 4.16 -3.60 -16.79
C THR A 466 5.36 -2.92 -17.41
N LEU A 467 6.55 -3.17 -16.87
CA LEU A 467 7.82 -2.58 -17.28
C LEU A 467 8.69 -3.66 -17.91
N LYS A 468 9.05 -3.52 -19.18
CA LYS A 468 9.91 -4.45 -19.91
C LYS A 468 11.23 -3.81 -20.26
N TYR A 469 12.32 -4.48 -19.92
CA TYR A 469 13.66 -3.92 -19.98
C TYR A 469 14.46 -4.50 -21.13
N THR A 470 15.39 -3.70 -21.65
CA THR A 470 16.49 -4.17 -22.50
C THR A 470 17.77 -3.61 -21.93
N TRP A 471 18.70 -4.49 -21.55
CA TRP A 471 19.99 -4.15 -20.99
C TRP A 471 21.11 -4.42 -21.99
N SER A 472 22.20 -3.65 -21.90
CA SER A 472 23.47 -4.01 -22.52
C SER A 472 24.15 -5.16 -21.75
N ASN A 473 25.21 -5.72 -22.34
CA ASN A 473 26.05 -6.73 -21.67
C ASN A 473 26.71 -6.18 -20.39
N ASP A 474 26.93 -4.86 -20.31
CA ASP A 474 27.53 -4.18 -19.16
C ASP A 474 26.49 -3.73 -18.11
N ASN A 475 25.28 -4.29 -18.13
CA ASN A 475 24.17 -3.94 -17.24
C ASN A 475 23.75 -2.45 -17.31
N LYS A 476 23.90 -1.81 -18.47
CA LYS A 476 23.33 -0.47 -18.73
C LYS A 476 21.96 -0.61 -19.37
N ILE A 477 20.95 0.09 -18.84
CA ILE A 477 19.61 0.10 -19.44
C ILE A 477 19.67 0.79 -20.80
N GLN A 478 19.17 0.12 -21.84
CA GLN A 478 19.12 0.65 -23.21
C GLN A 478 17.70 1.11 -23.56
N LYS A 479 16.70 0.31 -23.15
CA LYS A 479 15.29 0.59 -23.44
C LYS A 479 14.43 0.17 -22.25
N LEU A 480 13.38 0.95 -22.01
CA LEU A 480 12.30 0.60 -21.09
C LEU A 480 10.97 0.80 -21.80
N HIS A 481 10.16 -0.25 -21.86
CA HIS A 481 8.79 -0.18 -22.34
C HIS A 481 7.83 -0.33 -21.16
N MET A 482 6.99 0.67 -20.93
CA MET A 482 6.05 0.72 -19.83
C MET A 482 4.63 0.74 -20.41
N ASN A 483 3.79 -0.19 -19.98
CA ASN A 483 2.38 -0.22 -20.36
C ASN A 483 1.51 -0.22 -19.10
N ARG A 484 0.42 0.55 -19.14
CA ARG A 484 -0.66 0.48 -18.15
C ARG A 484 -2.00 0.45 -18.87
N SER A 485 -2.86 -0.48 -18.47
CA SER A 485 -4.27 -0.53 -18.89
C SER A 485 -5.17 -0.29 -17.68
N ASP A 486 -5.95 0.79 -17.71
CA ASP A 486 -6.95 1.10 -16.68
C ASP A 486 -8.24 1.63 -17.30
N ARG A 487 -9.38 1.01 -16.95
CA ARG A 487 -10.75 1.46 -17.31
C ARG A 487 -10.94 1.87 -18.79
N GLY A 488 -10.37 1.11 -19.72
CA GLY A 488 -10.49 1.35 -21.17
C GLY A 488 -9.50 2.37 -21.74
N LYS A 489 -8.60 2.91 -20.91
CA LYS A 489 -7.43 3.68 -21.34
C LYS A 489 -6.20 2.81 -21.33
N GLU A 490 -5.48 2.80 -22.45
CA GLU A 490 -4.18 2.16 -22.59
C GLU A 490 -3.11 3.24 -22.73
N ILE A 491 -2.08 3.16 -21.89
CA ILE A 491 -0.95 4.08 -21.90
C ILE A 491 0.30 3.27 -22.20
N ASP A 492 0.94 3.59 -23.31
CA ASP A 492 2.24 3.04 -23.70
C ASP A 492 3.30 4.12 -23.63
N ILE A 493 4.36 3.87 -22.88
CA ILE A 493 5.52 4.74 -22.75
C ILE A 493 6.76 3.95 -23.17
N ARG A 494 7.53 4.50 -24.10
CA ARG A 494 8.83 3.95 -24.48
C ARG A 494 9.91 4.93 -24.11
N LEU A 495 10.91 4.47 -23.38
CA LEU A 495 12.12 5.20 -23.07
C LEU A 495 13.28 4.54 -23.80
N ILE A 496 14.10 5.36 -24.45
CA ILE A 496 15.36 4.96 -25.08
C ILE A 496 16.45 5.78 -24.42
N PHE A 497 17.44 5.10 -23.85
CA PHE A 497 18.50 5.75 -23.09
C PHE A 497 19.68 6.04 -24.00
N ASP A 498 20.24 7.24 -23.86
CA ASP A 498 21.47 7.60 -24.53
C ASP A 498 22.61 6.84 -23.82
N LEU A 499 23.30 5.97 -24.55
CA LEU A 499 24.49 5.31 -24.04
C LEU A 499 25.56 6.39 -23.86
N ILE A 500 25.74 6.85 -22.62
CA ILE A 500 26.91 7.64 -22.26
C ILE A 500 28.10 6.70 -22.50
N ASN A 501 28.87 6.98 -23.55
CA ASN A 501 30.21 6.41 -23.72
C ASN A 501 30.99 6.88 -22.50
N ASP A 502 31.21 5.96 -21.54
CA ASP A 502 32.16 6.17 -20.45
C ASP A 502 33.58 6.02 -20.99
#